data_AF-A0A969YSK8-F1
#
_entry.id   AF-A0A969YSK8-F1
#
_cell.length_a   1.000
_cell.length_b   1.000
_cell.length_c   1.000
_cell.angle_alpha   90.00
_cell.angle_beta   90.00
_cell.angle_gamma   90.00
#
_symmetry.space_group_name_H-M   'P 1'
#
loop_
_entity.id
_entity.type
_entity.pdbx_description
1 polymer ?
#
loop_
_entity_poly.entity_id
_entity_poly.type
_entity_poly.pdbx_seq_one_letter_code
_entity_poly.pdbx_strand_id
1 'polypeptide(L)'
;FLEKHPPIHVVEIIENSSWSCVHGVERWREDCGCNSGMHLGWHQAWRRPLRESLDWLRDKAGEVFEELGSCFRKSPWEARDGAISLILNRSRENVDRWLSEHAVEGLTPADKIKVLQLIEMQRNALLMYTSCGWFFDEVSGIETVQILQYAAKVVQYLEQLPGGFVEQQFVSKLERVPSNLLGNAAQVYEKFVKPARLDLLRVGVHYAVSSLFEDYPRDTGIYCYTVQRIAHDVYEAGKLLLAVGRIRVSSDITWNEEILSYGVLHLGDHNINGGVRVFQGDAAYGEMEQEIRWAFDRADVPEVIRLMDKHFGVNNFSLWHLFRDEQRKVIHQILDLAYKDAEISYRRILEANHAIMNFLQDLSAPLPELFTTAAERIINLDVIGLFEREELDVGKLENLIGMAGRWQLKLNRELIGFRASQWLTSAMERLQEDPRMENLDITGAVLRSLKAQNIDLDLWMAQNIYFSMGESMYREMKSGPSAVTEDALNWAAAFEELGNQLRVHIM
;
A
#
# COMPACT_ATOMS: atom_id res chain seq x y z
N PHE A 1 22.21 25.73 -26.82
CA PHE A 1 23.49 26.46 -26.70
C PHE A 1 24.52 25.96 -27.70
N LEU A 2 24.93 24.68 -27.64
CA LEU A 2 25.95 24.11 -28.54
C LEU A 2 25.60 24.19 -30.03
N GLU A 3 24.31 24.13 -30.39
CA GLU A 3 23.83 24.34 -31.76
C GLU A 3 24.18 25.75 -32.32
N LYS A 4 24.23 26.77 -31.46
CA LYS A 4 24.54 28.16 -31.82
C LYS A 4 26.01 28.53 -31.57
N HIS A 5 26.70 27.75 -30.75
CA HIS A 5 28.07 28.00 -30.30
C HIS A 5 28.87 26.69 -30.34
N PRO A 6 29.40 26.28 -31.52
CA PRO A 6 30.20 25.07 -31.64
C PRO A 6 31.44 25.10 -30.72
N PRO A 7 31.83 23.98 -30.11
CA PRO A 7 32.98 23.94 -29.22
C PRO A 7 34.28 24.20 -29.98
N ILE A 8 35.08 25.16 -29.49
CA ILE A 8 36.39 25.53 -30.06
C ILE A 8 37.57 25.18 -29.13
N HIS A 9 37.28 24.69 -27.93
CA HIS A 9 38.27 24.26 -26.95
C HIS A 9 38.07 22.80 -26.59
N VAL A 10 39.18 22.09 -26.41
CA VAL A 10 39.21 20.74 -25.85
C VAL A 10 39.67 20.86 -24.39
N VAL A 11 38.97 20.17 -23.51
CA VAL A 11 39.35 20.06 -22.09
C VAL A 11 39.48 18.58 -21.72
N GLU A 12 40.35 18.29 -20.77
CA GLU A 12 40.54 16.96 -20.22
C GLU A 12 39.69 16.79 -18.96
N ILE A 13 39.02 15.65 -18.84
CA ILE A 13 38.27 15.29 -17.64
C ILE A 13 39.17 14.39 -16.79
N ILE A 14 39.25 14.69 -15.49
CA ILE A 14 39.90 13.80 -14.54
C ILE A 14 39.09 12.50 -14.48
N GLU A 15 39.68 11.40 -14.92
CA GLU A 15 39.06 10.08 -14.90
C GLU A 15 38.60 9.68 -13.49
N ASN A 16 37.46 8.99 -13.40
CA ASN A 16 36.83 8.63 -12.12
C ASN A 16 36.55 9.83 -11.18
N SER A 17 36.41 11.04 -11.71
CA SER A 17 35.89 12.17 -10.95
C SER A 17 34.37 12.04 -10.71
N SER A 18 33.86 12.80 -9.73
CA SER A 18 32.42 12.88 -9.48
C SER A 18 32.03 14.30 -9.07
N TRP A 19 30.77 14.65 -9.31
CA TRP A 19 30.20 15.94 -8.92
C TRP A 19 29.93 16.09 -7.41
N SER A 20 29.92 14.99 -6.66
CA SER A 20 29.46 14.94 -5.26
C SER A 20 30.46 14.35 -4.28
N CYS A 21 31.69 14.08 -4.73
CA CYS A 21 32.81 13.70 -3.88
C CYS A 21 34.13 14.24 -4.44
N VAL A 22 34.88 14.95 -3.60
CA VAL A 22 36.21 15.49 -3.94
C VAL A 22 37.22 14.37 -4.22
N HIS A 23 36.97 13.16 -3.70
CA HIS A 23 37.77 11.96 -3.94
C HIS A 23 37.26 11.17 -5.16
N GLY A 24 36.50 11.78 -6.07
CA GLY A 24 36.02 11.11 -7.27
C GLY A 24 34.96 10.04 -6.97
N VAL A 25 35.12 8.84 -7.54
CA VAL A 25 34.19 7.72 -7.32
C VAL A 25 34.45 6.93 -6.03
N GLU A 26 35.46 7.31 -5.23
CA GLU A 26 35.78 6.59 -3.99
C GLU A 26 34.61 6.59 -3.00
N ARG A 27 33.71 7.58 -3.05
CA ARG A 27 32.46 7.55 -2.25
C ARG A 27 31.62 6.29 -2.49
N TRP A 28 31.71 5.63 -3.65
CA TRP A 28 30.96 4.41 -3.95
C TRP A 28 31.81 3.14 -3.87
N ARG A 29 33.09 3.24 -3.49
CA ARG A 29 34.04 2.12 -3.52
C ARG A 29 34.78 1.90 -2.20
N GLU A 30 35.22 2.98 -1.56
CA GLU A 30 36.14 2.95 -0.42
C GLU A 30 35.62 3.82 0.74
N ASP A 31 36.30 3.72 1.87
CA ASP A 31 36.13 4.63 3.00
C ASP A 31 36.90 5.94 2.76
N CYS A 32 36.40 6.78 1.85
CA CYS A 32 37.01 8.06 1.54
C CYS A 32 36.72 9.16 2.58
N GLY A 33 36.06 8.81 3.69
CA GLY A 33 35.65 9.72 4.75
C GLY A 33 34.50 10.66 4.42
N CYS A 34 34.02 10.69 3.17
CA CYS A 34 32.83 11.44 2.80
C CYS A 34 31.58 10.75 3.34
N ASN A 35 31.01 11.33 4.39
CA ASN A 35 29.81 10.87 5.06
C ASN A 35 28.65 11.89 4.96
N SER A 36 27.45 11.49 5.36
CA SER A 36 26.25 12.33 5.38
C SER A 36 26.25 13.38 6.50
N GLY A 37 27.15 13.25 7.49
CA GLY A 37 27.21 14.08 8.68
C GLY A 37 26.13 13.76 9.73
N MET A 38 25.27 12.77 9.49
CA MET A 38 24.15 12.46 10.39
C MET A 38 24.58 11.84 11.72
N HIS A 39 25.68 11.08 11.74
CA HIS A 39 26.14 10.37 12.92
C HIS A 39 27.66 10.52 13.13
N LEU A 40 28.04 11.04 14.29
CA LEU A 40 29.44 11.20 14.67
C LEU A 40 30.08 9.82 14.91
N GLY A 41 31.22 9.57 14.26
CA GLY A 41 32.01 8.35 14.45
C GLY A 41 31.65 7.18 13.53
N TRP A 42 30.67 7.34 12.64
CA TRP A 42 30.37 6.34 11.62
C TRP A 42 31.41 6.36 10.50
N HIS A 43 31.69 5.18 9.95
CA HIS A 43 32.70 4.96 8.91
C HIS A 43 32.11 4.20 7.71
N GLN A 44 32.79 4.25 6.57
CA GLN A 44 32.34 3.62 5.33
C GLN A 44 33.22 2.45 4.88
N ALA A 45 34.01 1.90 5.82
CA ALA A 45 34.84 0.70 5.66
C ALA A 45 34.11 -0.54 5.12
N TRP A 46 32.78 -0.53 5.10
CA TRP A 46 31.94 -1.59 4.56
C TRP A 46 31.88 -1.62 3.02
N ARG A 47 32.11 -0.49 2.35
CA ARG A 47 31.93 -0.37 0.89
C ARG A 47 32.84 -1.33 0.13
N ARG A 48 34.14 -1.29 0.38
CA ARG A 48 35.09 -2.17 -0.31
C ARG A 48 34.76 -3.67 -0.14
N PRO A 49 34.68 -4.22 1.09
CA PRO A 49 34.39 -5.65 1.25
C PRO A 49 33.01 -6.04 0.72
N LEU A 50 32.02 -5.14 0.76
CA LEU A 50 30.73 -5.41 0.12
C LEU A 50 30.88 -5.51 -1.40
N ARG A 51 31.61 -4.58 -2.02
CA ARG A 51 31.85 -4.59 -3.47
C ARG A 51 32.59 -5.84 -3.90
N GLU A 52 33.61 -6.26 -3.16
CA GLU A 52 34.32 -7.53 -3.41
C GLU A 52 33.38 -8.75 -3.30
N SER A 53 32.41 -8.71 -2.36
CA SER A 53 31.41 -9.77 -2.20
C SER A 53 30.44 -9.83 -3.37
N LEU A 54 30.00 -8.67 -3.88
CA LEU A 54 29.11 -8.58 -5.03
C LEU A 54 29.84 -8.88 -6.35
N ASP A 55 31.09 -8.47 -6.50
CA ASP A 55 31.95 -8.80 -7.65
C ASP A 55 32.08 -10.33 -7.78
N TRP A 56 32.34 -11.03 -6.67
CA TRP A 56 32.35 -12.50 -6.68
C TRP A 56 31.02 -13.11 -7.13
N LEU A 57 29.89 -12.58 -6.65
CA LEU A 57 28.57 -13.10 -7.01
C LEU A 57 28.23 -12.84 -8.48
N ARG A 58 28.58 -11.65 -8.99
CA ARG A 58 28.46 -11.29 -10.41
C ARG A 58 29.27 -12.25 -11.27
N ASP A 59 30.52 -12.53 -10.90
CA ASP A 59 31.40 -13.39 -11.69
C ASP A 59 30.87 -14.83 -11.72
N LYS A 60 30.35 -15.33 -10.59
CA LYS A 60 29.64 -16.63 -10.54
C LYS A 60 28.40 -16.67 -11.42
N ALA A 61 27.59 -15.62 -11.40
CA ALA A 61 26.45 -15.49 -12.31
C ALA A 61 26.88 -15.43 -13.79
N GLY A 62 28.01 -14.79 -14.08
CA GLY A 62 28.61 -14.75 -15.41
C GLY A 62 29.05 -16.12 -15.91
N GLU A 63 29.75 -16.90 -15.08
CA GLU A 63 30.18 -18.27 -15.40
C GLU A 63 28.98 -19.15 -15.80
N VAL A 64 27.92 -19.18 -14.98
CA VAL A 64 26.71 -19.97 -15.25
C VAL A 64 25.96 -19.45 -16.49
N PHE A 65 25.96 -18.13 -16.70
CA PHE A 65 25.31 -17.53 -17.87
C PHE A 65 26.01 -17.89 -19.18
N GLU A 66 27.33 -17.97 -19.17
CA GLU A 66 28.12 -18.43 -20.33
C GLU A 66 27.99 -19.95 -20.53
N GLU A 67 28.05 -20.74 -19.47
CA GLU A 67 27.91 -22.20 -19.52
C GLU A 67 26.55 -22.61 -20.11
N LEU A 68 25.48 -21.95 -19.68
CA LEU A 68 24.12 -22.19 -20.19
C LEU A 68 23.81 -21.38 -21.45
N GLY A 69 24.79 -20.64 -21.98
CA GLY A 69 24.62 -19.74 -23.11
C GLY A 69 24.24 -20.43 -24.43
N SER A 70 24.32 -21.75 -24.50
CA SER A 70 23.93 -22.54 -25.69
C SER A 70 22.44 -22.42 -26.05
N CYS A 71 21.59 -21.92 -25.15
CA CYS A 71 20.19 -21.63 -25.45
C CYS A 71 19.99 -20.35 -26.31
N PHE A 72 21.05 -19.57 -26.56
CA PHE A 72 21.01 -18.36 -27.38
C PHE A 72 21.55 -18.62 -28.80
N ARG A 73 20.98 -17.95 -29.81
CA ARG A 73 21.40 -18.12 -31.23
C ARG A 73 22.80 -17.56 -31.50
N LYS A 74 23.14 -16.47 -30.82
CA LYS A 74 24.40 -15.73 -30.98
C LYS A 74 25.17 -15.73 -29.65
N SER A 75 25.64 -14.56 -29.22
CA SER A 75 26.27 -14.37 -27.92
C SER A 75 25.20 -14.22 -26.83
N PRO A 76 25.32 -14.92 -25.67
CA PRO A 76 24.46 -14.70 -24.52
C PRO A 76 24.54 -13.24 -24.03
N TRP A 77 25.70 -12.59 -24.17
CA TRP A 77 25.90 -11.19 -23.80
C TRP A 77 25.19 -10.21 -24.75
N GLU A 78 25.09 -10.52 -26.04
CA GLU A 78 24.30 -9.73 -27.00
C GLU A 78 22.80 -9.85 -26.68
N ALA A 79 22.34 -11.05 -26.28
CA ALA A 79 20.97 -11.25 -25.80
C ALA A 79 20.70 -10.45 -24.52
N ARG A 80 21.60 -10.49 -23.53
CA ARG A 80 21.50 -9.67 -22.31
C ARG A 80 21.32 -8.19 -22.64
N ASP A 81 22.12 -7.64 -23.54
CA ASP A 81 22.05 -6.21 -23.90
C ASP A 81 20.75 -5.88 -24.65
N GLY A 82 20.28 -6.80 -25.51
CA GLY A 82 18.99 -6.70 -26.19
C GLY A 82 17.77 -6.83 -25.27
N ALA A 83 17.94 -7.35 -24.04
CA ALA A 83 16.84 -7.58 -23.10
C ALA A 83 16.17 -6.30 -22.58
N ILE A 84 16.69 -5.11 -22.91
CA ILE A 84 16.02 -3.84 -22.63
C ILE A 84 14.59 -3.81 -23.18
N SER A 85 14.33 -4.43 -24.34
CA SER A 85 12.97 -4.50 -24.91
C SER A 85 12.01 -5.30 -24.03
N LEU A 86 12.49 -6.34 -23.34
CA LEU A 86 11.71 -7.09 -22.36
C LEU A 86 11.40 -6.24 -21.13
N ILE A 87 12.38 -5.49 -20.63
CA ILE A 87 12.22 -4.66 -19.43
C ILE A 87 11.19 -3.54 -19.68
N LEU A 88 11.22 -2.94 -20.87
CA LEU A 88 10.28 -1.87 -21.25
C LEU A 88 8.86 -2.40 -21.54
N ASN A 89 8.73 -3.64 -22.00
CA ASN A 89 7.43 -4.26 -22.28
C ASN A 89 7.45 -5.77 -22.03
N ARG A 90 6.72 -6.23 -21.00
CA ARG A 90 6.61 -7.66 -20.64
C ARG A 90 5.41 -8.38 -21.23
N SER A 91 4.72 -7.79 -22.24
CA SER A 91 3.62 -8.50 -22.91
C SER A 91 4.10 -9.82 -23.52
N ARG A 92 3.22 -10.83 -23.54
CA ARG A 92 3.54 -12.17 -24.02
C ARG A 92 4.11 -12.13 -25.44
N GLU A 93 3.50 -11.31 -26.29
CA GLU A 93 3.88 -11.13 -27.70
C GLU A 93 5.29 -10.53 -27.83
N ASN A 94 5.64 -9.57 -26.97
CA ASN A 94 6.97 -8.95 -27.00
C ASN A 94 8.05 -9.91 -26.53
N VAL A 95 7.77 -10.69 -25.47
CA VAL A 95 8.71 -11.70 -24.97
C VAL A 95 8.90 -12.82 -26.00
N ASP A 96 7.83 -13.33 -26.61
CA ASP A 96 7.94 -14.35 -27.66
C ASP A 96 8.70 -13.82 -28.89
N ARG A 97 8.53 -12.54 -29.27
CA ARG A 97 9.33 -11.90 -30.33
C ARG A 97 10.81 -11.89 -29.97
N TRP A 98 11.17 -11.39 -28.78
CA TRP A 98 12.55 -11.36 -28.33
C TRP A 98 13.17 -12.76 -28.26
N LEU A 99 12.42 -13.75 -27.77
CA LEU A 99 12.86 -15.16 -27.75
C LEU A 99 13.14 -15.67 -29.17
N SER A 100 12.32 -15.32 -30.16
CA SER A 100 12.54 -15.74 -31.56
C SER A 100 13.79 -15.12 -32.20
N GLU A 101 14.14 -13.91 -31.77
CA GLU A 101 15.31 -13.17 -32.26
C GLU A 101 16.62 -13.65 -31.60
N HIS A 102 16.59 -13.94 -30.29
CA HIS A 102 17.79 -14.16 -29.49
C HIS A 102 18.00 -15.61 -29.05
N ALA A 103 16.95 -16.41 -28.93
CA ALA A 103 17.02 -17.79 -28.43
C ALA A 103 16.94 -18.82 -29.57
N VAL A 104 17.51 -20.01 -29.37
CA VAL A 104 17.53 -21.07 -30.40
C VAL A 104 16.11 -21.50 -30.78
N GLU A 105 15.93 -22.02 -32.00
CA GLU A 105 14.62 -22.48 -32.47
C GLU A 105 14.20 -23.76 -31.73
N GLY A 106 12.88 -23.96 -31.55
CA GLY A 106 12.34 -25.19 -30.97
C GLY A 106 12.45 -25.33 -29.45
N LEU A 107 12.69 -24.24 -28.70
CA LEU A 107 12.71 -24.29 -27.23
C LEU A 107 11.42 -24.85 -26.65
N THR A 108 11.57 -25.79 -25.72
CA THR A 108 10.45 -26.27 -24.90
C THR A 108 9.96 -25.14 -23.96
N PRO A 109 8.74 -25.23 -23.41
CA PRO A 109 8.28 -24.28 -22.40
C PRO A 109 9.26 -24.15 -21.21
N ALA A 110 9.85 -25.26 -20.76
CA ALA A 110 10.85 -25.26 -19.69
C ALA A 110 12.13 -24.51 -20.07
N ASP A 111 12.58 -24.63 -21.33
CA ASP A 111 13.78 -23.92 -21.77
C ASP A 111 13.54 -22.43 -21.95
N LYS A 112 12.33 -22.03 -22.38
CA LYS A 112 11.93 -20.60 -22.38
C LYS A 112 12.01 -20.00 -20.97
N ILE A 113 11.52 -20.72 -19.96
CA ILE A 113 11.62 -20.29 -18.55
C ILE A 113 13.08 -20.12 -18.13
N LYS A 114 13.95 -21.10 -18.45
CA LYS A 114 15.38 -21.02 -18.15
C LYS A 114 16.04 -19.81 -18.81
N VAL A 115 15.74 -19.54 -20.09
CA VAL A 115 16.24 -18.35 -20.80
C VAL A 115 15.83 -17.06 -20.08
N LEU A 116 14.56 -16.94 -19.69
CA LEU A 116 14.08 -15.75 -18.97
C LEU A 116 14.71 -15.63 -17.58
N GLN A 117 14.92 -16.73 -16.85
CA GLN A 117 15.63 -16.75 -15.57
C GLN A 117 17.09 -16.30 -15.73
N LEU A 118 17.79 -16.74 -16.78
CA LEU A 118 19.16 -16.32 -17.09
C LEU A 118 19.24 -14.81 -17.32
N ILE A 119 18.29 -14.25 -18.06
CA ILE A 119 18.21 -12.79 -18.30
C ILE A 119 17.89 -12.02 -17.02
N GLU A 120 16.93 -12.48 -16.21
CA GLU A 120 16.65 -11.83 -14.93
C GLU A 120 17.80 -11.95 -13.92
N MET A 121 18.54 -13.06 -13.92
CA MET A 121 19.75 -13.23 -13.12
C MET A 121 20.79 -12.16 -13.47
N GLN A 122 21.09 -11.98 -14.77
CA GLN A 122 22.02 -10.96 -15.23
C GLN A 122 21.51 -9.54 -14.96
N ARG A 123 20.22 -9.29 -15.12
CA ARG A 123 19.61 -8.00 -14.75
C ARG A 123 19.81 -7.69 -13.26
N ASN A 124 19.56 -8.65 -12.36
CA ASN A 124 19.76 -8.44 -10.93
C ASN A 124 21.25 -8.27 -10.57
N ALA A 125 22.15 -8.95 -11.29
CA ALA A 125 23.59 -8.74 -11.15
C ALA A 125 24.04 -7.33 -11.55
N LEU A 126 23.31 -6.64 -12.43
CA LEU A 126 23.52 -5.21 -12.72
C LEU A 126 22.87 -4.33 -11.63
N LEU A 127 21.64 -4.64 -11.22
CA LEU A 127 20.88 -3.82 -10.27
C LEU A 127 21.54 -3.74 -8.89
N MET A 128 22.24 -4.78 -8.45
CA MET A 128 22.97 -4.77 -7.17
C MET A 128 24.13 -3.75 -7.11
N TYR A 129 24.45 -3.06 -8.21
CA TYR A 129 25.39 -1.93 -8.25
C TYR A 129 24.72 -0.56 -8.35
N THR A 130 23.42 -0.46 -8.07
CA THR A 130 22.72 0.82 -8.05
C THR A 130 23.38 1.78 -7.06
N SER A 131 23.76 2.97 -7.54
CA SER A 131 24.67 3.89 -6.85
C SER A 131 24.14 4.40 -5.51
N CYS A 132 22.81 4.53 -5.35
CA CYS A 132 22.19 4.92 -4.07
C CYS A 132 22.56 3.97 -2.93
N GLY A 133 22.74 2.68 -3.22
CA GLY A 133 23.11 1.66 -2.23
C GLY A 133 24.50 1.82 -1.61
N TRP A 134 25.31 2.77 -2.11
CA TRP A 134 26.68 3.02 -1.65
C TRP A 134 26.90 4.43 -1.11
N PHE A 135 25.91 5.32 -1.28
CA PHE A 135 26.08 6.75 -1.06
C PHE A 135 26.11 7.14 0.41
N PHE A 136 25.32 6.45 1.23
CA PHE A 136 25.14 6.72 2.66
C PHE A 136 26.15 5.98 3.53
N ASP A 137 26.05 6.20 4.83
CA ASP A 137 27.10 5.86 5.78
C ASP A 137 27.01 4.42 6.29
N GLU A 138 25.84 3.78 6.19
CA GLU A 138 25.53 2.52 6.87
C GLU A 138 24.99 1.44 5.93
N VAL A 139 25.59 0.24 6.04
CA VAL A 139 25.25 -0.95 5.23
C VAL A 139 23.87 -1.53 5.55
N SER A 140 23.30 -1.26 6.73
CA SER A 140 21.92 -1.62 7.08
C SER A 140 20.88 -0.60 6.61
N GLY A 141 21.28 0.45 5.88
CA GLY A 141 20.37 1.43 5.30
C GLY A 141 19.43 0.81 4.25
N ILE A 142 18.28 1.44 4.01
CA ILE A 142 17.26 0.91 3.10
C ILE A 142 17.80 0.73 1.67
N GLU A 143 18.69 1.61 1.24
CA GLU A 143 19.31 1.58 -0.09
C GLU A 143 20.28 0.41 -0.22
N THR A 144 21.10 0.15 0.80
CA THR A 144 22.04 -0.97 0.79
C THR A 144 21.33 -2.31 0.96
N VAL A 145 20.27 -2.36 1.77
CA VAL A 145 19.36 -3.52 1.85
C VAL A 145 18.74 -3.81 0.48
N GLN A 146 18.35 -2.79 -0.29
CA GLN A 146 17.80 -2.98 -1.63
C GLN A 146 18.80 -3.63 -2.59
N ILE A 147 20.08 -3.23 -2.59
CA ILE A 147 21.09 -3.89 -3.45
C ILE A 147 21.39 -5.33 -2.99
N LEU A 148 21.35 -5.59 -1.68
CA LEU A 148 21.46 -6.95 -1.15
C LEU A 148 20.25 -7.81 -1.52
N GLN A 149 19.05 -7.25 -1.66
CA GLN A 149 17.88 -7.95 -2.18
C GLN A 149 18.04 -8.33 -3.66
N TYR A 150 18.64 -7.47 -4.48
CA TYR A 150 19.02 -7.84 -5.85
C TYR A 150 20.07 -8.96 -5.86
N ALA A 151 21.08 -8.88 -4.99
CA ALA A 151 22.07 -9.95 -4.82
C ALA A 151 21.41 -11.28 -4.39
N ALA A 152 20.46 -11.24 -3.46
CA ALA A 152 19.69 -12.42 -3.04
C ALA A 152 18.87 -13.01 -4.19
N LYS A 153 18.36 -12.20 -5.12
CA LYS A 153 17.74 -12.69 -6.36
C LYS A 153 18.74 -13.40 -7.27
N VAL A 154 19.96 -12.89 -7.41
CA VAL A 154 21.03 -13.59 -8.16
C VAL A 154 21.33 -14.94 -7.53
N VAL A 155 21.50 -14.99 -6.20
CA VAL A 155 21.68 -16.24 -5.44
C VAL A 155 20.51 -17.21 -5.70
N GLN A 156 19.27 -16.73 -5.62
CA GLN A 156 18.08 -17.55 -5.88
C GLN A 156 18.08 -18.15 -7.29
N TYR A 157 18.44 -17.37 -8.32
CA TYR A 157 18.52 -17.89 -9.68
C TYR A 157 19.68 -18.87 -9.86
N LEU A 158 20.84 -18.60 -9.26
CA LEU A 158 22.00 -19.51 -9.28
C LEU A 158 21.68 -20.88 -8.67
N GLU A 159 20.84 -20.92 -7.63
CA GLU A 159 20.41 -22.17 -6.98
C GLU A 159 19.30 -22.90 -7.76
N GLN A 160 18.47 -22.17 -8.51
CA GLN A 160 17.42 -22.74 -9.38
C GLN A 160 18.00 -23.26 -10.70
N LEU A 161 19.04 -22.60 -11.19
CA LEU A 161 19.87 -23.04 -12.29
C LEU A 161 20.96 -23.99 -11.75
N PRO A 162 21.68 -24.75 -12.60
CA PRO A 162 22.79 -25.60 -12.16
C PRO A 162 24.03 -24.81 -11.67
N GLY A 163 23.87 -23.69 -10.97
CA GLY A 163 24.95 -22.84 -10.42
C GLY A 163 25.42 -23.22 -9.01
N GLY A 164 24.76 -24.19 -8.37
CA GLY A 164 25.13 -24.73 -7.06
C GLY A 164 24.60 -23.92 -5.87
N PHE A 165 24.91 -24.39 -4.66
CA PHE A 165 24.46 -23.79 -3.39
C PHE A 165 25.37 -22.63 -2.98
N VAL A 166 25.14 -21.45 -3.55
CA VAL A 166 26.02 -20.27 -3.40
C VAL A 166 25.66 -19.37 -2.21
N GLU A 167 24.47 -19.50 -1.62
CA GLU A 167 24.00 -18.62 -0.54
C GLU A 167 24.96 -18.63 0.67
N GLN A 168 25.37 -19.81 1.14
CA GLN A 168 26.27 -19.93 2.29
C GLN A 168 27.63 -19.25 2.05
N GLN A 169 28.16 -19.36 0.83
CA GLN A 169 29.42 -18.71 0.46
C GLN A 169 29.27 -17.19 0.38
N PHE A 170 28.12 -16.73 -0.13
CA PHE A 170 27.80 -15.30 -0.18
C PHE A 170 27.69 -14.72 1.24
N VAL A 171 26.93 -15.37 2.13
CA VAL A 171 26.77 -14.95 3.53
C VAL A 171 28.13 -14.91 4.26
N SER A 172 29.00 -15.91 4.06
CA SER A 172 30.35 -15.90 4.66
C SER A 172 31.22 -14.72 4.19
N LYS A 173 31.01 -14.20 2.98
CA LYS A 173 31.68 -12.97 2.52
C LYS A 173 31.10 -11.74 3.20
N LEU A 174 29.77 -11.69 3.38
CA LEU A 174 29.08 -10.61 4.09
C LEU A 174 29.46 -10.51 5.58
N GLU A 175 29.93 -11.60 6.20
CA GLU A 175 30.46 -11.57 7.57
C GLU A 175 31.67 -10.64 7.72
N ARG A 176 32.41 -10.41 6.63
CA ARG A 176 33.60 -9.54 6.58
C ARG A 176 33.26 -8.08 6.28
N VAL A 177 32.00 -7.77 6.01
CA VAL A 177 31.51 -6.44 5.70
C VAL A 177 31.03 -5.79 7.01
N PRO A 178 31.77 -4.85 7.62
CA PRO A 178 31.37 -4.27 8.90
C PRO A 178 30.06 -3.48 8.78
N SER A 179 29.32 -3.37 9.89
CA SER A 179 28.17 -2.47 10.03
C SER A 179 28.40 -1.57 11.23
N ASN A 180 28.04 -0.30 11.14
CA ASN A 180 28.10 0.62 12.28
C ASN A 180 27.04 0.26 13.35
N LEU A 181 26.03 -0.55 13.02
CA LEU A 181 24.89 -0.89 13.90
C LEU A 181 24.76 -2.36 14.25
N LEU A 182 24.93 -3.27 13.28
CA LEU A 182 24.60 -4.70 13.41
C LEU A 182 25.83 -5.60 13.34
N GLY A 183 27.02 -5.05 13.60
CA GLY A 183 28.29 -5.78 13.54
C GLY A 183 28.76 -6.05 12.11
N ASN A 184 27.96 -6.74 11.29
CA ASN A 184 28.28 -7.02 9.88
C ASN A 184 27.05 -7.15 8.96
N ALA A 185 27.30 -7.17 7.64
CA ALA A 185 26.25 -7.26 6.63
C ALA A 185 25.59 -8.66 6.56
N ALA A 186 26.19 -9.71 7.11
CA ALA A 186 25.51 -11.02 7.19
C ALA A 186 24.28 -10.94 8.12
N GLN A 187 24.38 -10.19 9.22
CA GLN A 187 23.21 -9.92 10.09
C GLN A 187 22.15 -9.08 9.37
N VAL A 188 22.57 -8.11 8.55
CA VAL A 188 21.65 -7.32 7.69
C VAL A 188 20.93 -8.25 6.70
N TYR A 189 21.66 -9.17 6.07
CA TYR A 189 21.11 -10.14 5.12
C TYR A 189 20.06 -11.04 5.77
N GLU A 190 20.39 -11.68 6.91
CA GLU A 190 19.45 -12.56 7.62
C GLU A 190 18.22 -11.81 8.15
N LYS A 191 18.39 -10.58 8.62
CA LYS A 191 17.29 -9.82 9.24
C LYS A 191 16.37 -9.13 8.24
N PHE A 192 16.90 -8.61 7.12
CA PHE A 192 16.15 -7.73 6.23
C PHE A 192 16.04 -8.22 4.78
N VAL A 193 16.97 -9.09 4.34
CA VAL A 193 17.04 -9.51 2.93
C VAL A 193 16.39 -10.88 2.75
N LYS A 194 16.80 -11.87 3.54
CA LYS A 194 16.25 -13.24 3.47
C LYS A 194 14.75 -13.29 3.73
N PRO A 195 14.18 -12.55 4.70
CA PRO A 195 12.74 -12.50 4.90
C PRO A 195 11.99 -11.81 3.75
N ALA A 196 12.66 -11.07 2.87
CA ALA A 196 12.06 -10.44 1.69
C ALA A 196 12.15 -11.32 0.43
N ARG A 197 12.82 -12.49 0.48
CA ARG A 197 12.90 -13.43 -0.66
C ARG A 197 11.48 -13.88 -1.04
N LEU A 198 11.14 -13.73 -2.32
CA LEU A 198 9.85 -14.15 -2.88
C LEU A 198 10.03 -15.39 -3.74
N ASP A 199 9.19 -16.40 -3.48
CA ASP A 199 8.97 -17.57 -4.31
C ASP A 199 7.47 -17.75 -4.59
N LEU A 200 7.13 -18.69 -5.48
CA LEU A 200 5.73 -18.93 -5.85
C LEU A 200 4.90 -19.42 -4.65
N LEU A 201 5.52 -20.16 -3.72
CA LEU A 201 4.88 -20.59 -2.47
C LEU A 201 4.42 -19.39 -1.63
N ARG A 202 5.29 -18.40 -1.38
CA ARG A 202 4.95 -17.17 -0.63
C ARG A 202 3.88 -16.34 -1.32
N VAL A 203 3.86 -16.28 -2.65
CA VAL A 203 2.75 -15.65 -3.39
C VAL A 203 1.46 -16.44 -3.17
N GLY A 204 1.54 -17.77 -3.14
CA GLY A 204 0.41 -18.63 -2.79
C GLY A 204 -0.10 -18.42 -1.37
N VAL A 205 0.79 -18.26 -0.39
CA VAL A 205 0.46 -17.94 1.02
C VAL A 205 -0.27 -16.62 1.09
N HIS A 206 0.25 -15.62 0.39
CA HIS A 206 -0.34 -14.31 0.31
C HIS A 206 -1.77 -14.36 -0.23
N TYR A 207 -1.97 -15.01 -1.38
CA TYR A 207 -3.30 -15.21 -1.95
C TYR A 207 -4.22 -15.96 -1.00
N ALA A 208 -3.74 -17.07 -0.41
CA ALA A 208 -4.53 -17.93 0.46
C ALA A 208 -5.10 -17.16 1.65
N VAL A 209 -4.28 -16.36 2.34
CA VAL A 209 -4.74 -15.57 3.48
C VAL A 209 -5.65 -14.42 3.05
N SER A 210 -5.30 -13.70 1.98
CA SER A 210 -6.15 -12.61 1.49
C SER A 210 -7.51 -13.10 1.00
N SER A 211 -7.60 -14.33 0.49
CA SER A 211 -8.86 -14.94 0.03
C SER A 211 -9.90 -15.15 1.14
N LEU A 212 -9.53 -15.05 2.41
CA LEU A 212 -10.49 -15.06 3.53
C LEU A 212 -11.22 -13.73 3.71
N PHE A 213 -10.62 -12.63 3.26
CA PHE A 213 -11.14 -11.28 3.49
C PHE A 213 -11.60 -10.59 2.20
N GLU A 214 -11.22 -11.12 1.05
CA GLU A 214 -11.51 -10.56 -0.27
C GLU A 214 -12.03 -11.62 -1.23
N ASP A 215 -13.09 -11.27 -1.96
CA ASP A 215 -13.56 -12.07 -3.09
C ASP A 215 -12.74 -11.75 -4.34
N TYR A 216 -11.74 -12.58 -4.59
CA TYR A 216 -10.90 -12.45 -5.78
C TYR A 216 -11.59 -13.03 -7.03
N PRO A 217 -11.47 -12.35 -8.19
CA PRO A 217 -11.84 -12.95 -9.46
C PRO A 217 -10.98 -14.19 -9.74
N ARG A 218 -11.46 -15.03 -10.67
CA ARG A 218 -10.79 -16.29 -11.03
C ARG A 218 -9.31 -16.10 -11.37
N ASP A 219 -8.99 -15.04 -12.12
CA ASP A 219 -7.61 -14.67 -12.44
C ASP A 219 -7.31 -13.32 -11.77
N THR A 220 -6.30 -13.29 -10.90
CA THR A 220 -5.93 -12.11 -10.10
C THR A 220 -4.45 -11.80 -10.26
N GLY A 221 -4.13 -10.54 -10.55
CA GLY A 221 -2.74 -10.06 -10.56
C GLY A 221 -2.27 -9.67 -9.16
N ILE A 222 -1.13 -10.22 -8.73
CA ILE A 222 -0.42 -9.87 -7.49
C ILE A 222 0.99 -9.43 -7.87
N TYR A 223 1.22 -8.12 -7.91
CA TYR A 223 2.47 -7.51 -8.37
C TYR A 223 2.91 -8.00 -9.77
N CYS A 224 3.93 -8.86 -9.85
CA CYS A 224 4.45 -9.46 -11.09
C CYS A 224 4.15 -10.97 -11.21
N TYR A 225 3.07 -11.38 -10.55
CA TYR A 225 2.55 -12.74 -10.57
C TYR A 225 1.07 -12.72 -10.92
N THR A 226 0.64 -13.74 -11.65
CA THR A 226 -0.77 -14.02 -11.91
C THR A 226 -1.16 -15.25 -11.11
N VAL A 227 -2.24 -15.14 -10.32
CA VAL A 227 -2.84 -16.26 -9.59
C VAL A 227 -4.17 -16.63 -10.23
N GLN A 228 -4.27 -17.88 -10.67
CA GLN A 228 -5.49 -18.46 -11.20
C GLN A 228 -6.11 -19.42 -10.17
N ARG A 229 -7.34 -19.12 -9.76
CA ARG A 229 -8.16 -19.97 -8.88
C ARG A 229 -8.66 -21.19 -9.64
N ILE A 230 -8.29 -22.38 -9.16
CA ILE A 230 -8.74 -23.66 -9.71
C ILE A 230 -9.87 -24.24 -8.85
N ALA A 231 -9.71 -24.22 -7.53
CA ALA A 231 -10.72 -24.61 -6.54
C ALA A 231 -10.60 -23.72 -5.31
N HIS A 232 -11.73 -23.42 -4.66
CA HIS A 232 -11.79 -22.59 -3.47
C HIS A 232 -13.12 -22.82 -2.76
N ASP A 233 -13.03 -23.28 -1.52
CA ASP A 233 -14.17 -23.56 -0.66
C ASP A 233 -13.93 -22.88 0.69
N VAL A 234 -14.95 -22.16 1.15
CA VAL A 234 -14.94 -21.45 2.44
C VAL A 234 -16.01 -22.06 3.34
N TYR A 235 -15.59 -22.39 4.55
CA TYR A 235 -16.42 -22.99 5.59
C TYR A 235 -16.47 -22.06 6.80
N GLU A 236 -17.66 -21.86 7.37
CA GLU A 236 -17.89 -20.99 8.52
C GLU A 236 -18.48 -21.79 9.68
N ALA A 237 -17.90 -21.60 10.87
CA ALA A 237 -18.38 -22.17 12.12
C ALA A 237 -18.35 -21.12 13.23
N GLY A 238 -19.42 -20.34 13.35
CA GLY A 238 -19.52 -19.25 14.33
C GLY A 238 -18.59 -18.09 13.96
N LYS A 239 -17.51 -17.89 14.73
CA LYS A 239 -16.48 -16.87 14.42
C LYS A 239 -15.28 -17.43 13.65
N LEU A 240 -15.25 -18.76 13.43
CA LEU A 240 -14.15 -19.43 12.76
C LEU A 240 -14.43 -19.48 11.26
N LEU A 241 -13.41 -19.19 10.46
CA LEU A 241 -13.44 -19.33 9.00
C LEU A 241 -12.31 -20.27 8.57
N LEU A 242 -12.63 -21.19 7.67
CA LEU A 242 -11.66 -22.08 7.04
C LEU A 242 -11.80 -21.95 5.52
N ALA A 243 -10.74 -21.53 4.83
CA ALA A 243 -10.64 -21.59 3.39
C ALA A 243 -9.69 -22.72 2.98
N VAL A 244 -10.11 -23.58 2.06
CA VAL A 244 -9.26 -24.60 1.43
C VAL A 244 -9.36 -24.43 -0.07
N GLY A 245 -8.24 -24.57 -0.78
CA GLY A 245 -8.29 -24.40 -2.22
C GLY A 245 -7.04 -24.85 -2.97
N ARG A 246 -7.15 -24.70 -4.29
CA ARG A 246 -6.10 -24.98 -5.26
C ARG A 246 -5.96 -23.80 -6.22
N ILE A 247 -4.74 -23.35 -6.41
CA ILE A 247 -4.40 -22.21 -7.27
C ILE A 247 -3.23 -22.58 -8.18
N ARG A 248 -3.15 -21.93 -9.34
CA ARG A 248 -1.93 -21.88 -10.15
C ARG A 248 -1.33 -20.50 -9.98
N VAL A 249 -0.07 -20.44 -9.57
CA VAL A 249 0.69 -19.20 -9.45
C VAL A 249 1.71 -19.17 -10.57
N SER A 250 1.69 -18.12 -11.39
CA SER A 250 2.59 -17.94 -12.53
C SER A 250 3.33 -16.61 -12.41
N SER A 251 4.64 -16.60 -12.67
CA SER A 251 5.43 -15.37 -12.76
C SER A 251 5.27 -14.72 -14.13
N ASP A 252 4.88 -13.45 -14.17
CA ASP A 252 4.75 -12.72 -15.45
C ASP A 252 6.12 -12.36 -16.07
N ILE A 253 7.18 -12.45 -15.26
CA ILE A 253 8.56 -12.12 -15.65
C ILE A 253 9.30 -13.32 -16.22
N THR A 254 9.24 -14.46 -15.53
CA THR A 254 10.02 -15.67 -15.88
C THR A 254 9.16 -16.79 -16.47
N TRP A 255 7.83 -16.64 -16.40
CA TRP A 255 6.84 -17.66 -16.78
C TRP A 255 6.94 -18.96 -16.00
N ASN A 256 7.70 -18.98 -14.90
CA ASN A 256 7.68 -20.08 -13.98
C ASN A 256 6.29 -20.19 -13.34
N GLU A 257 5.75 -21.39 -13.29
CA GLU A 257 4.42 -21.64 -12.73
C GLU A 257 4.45 -22.85 -11.81
N GLU A 258 3.60 -22.81 -10.79
CA GLU A 258 3.42 -23.90 -9.85
C GLU A 258 1.95 -24.01 -9.47
N ILE A 259 1.46 -25.25 -9.33
CA ILE A 259 0.12 -25.49 -8.80
C ILE A 259 0.26 -25.74 -7.31
N LEU A 260 -0.47 -24.97 -6.51
CA LEU A 260 -0.41 -25.01 -5.05
C LEU A 260 -1.75 -25.41 -4.47
N SER A 261 -1.69 -26.17 -3.38
CA SER A 261 -2.79 -26.38 -2.45
C SER A 261 -2.59 -25.54 -1.21
N TYR A 262 -3.65 -24.96 -0.70
CA TYR A 262 -3.61 -24.18 0.53
C TYR A 262 -4.78 -24.49 1.45
N GLY A 263 -4.58 -24.22 2.73
CA GLY A 263 -5.61 -24.19 3.76
C GLY A 263 -5.33 -23.04 4.70
N VAL A 264 -6.33 -22.22 5.02
CA VAL A 264 -6.19 -21.09 5.95
C VAL A 264 -7.35 -21.08 6.92
N LEU A 265 -7.02 -21.06 8.20
CA LEU A 265 -7.91 -20.98 9.34
C LEU A 265 -7.79 -19.59 9.98
N HIS A 266 -8.92 -18.88 10.07
CA HIS A 266 -9.05 -17.67 10.88
C HIS A 266 -9.83 -18.01 12.14
N LEU A 267 -9.21 -17.76 13.30
CA LEU A 267 -9.76 -18.03 14.62
C LEU A 267 -10.50 -16.83 15.22
N GLY A 268 -10.64 -15.75 14.45
CA GLY A 268 -11.06 -14.43 14.92
C GLY A 268 -9.89 -13.48 15.22
N ASP A 269 -10.20 -12.19 15.30
CA ASP A 269 -9.25 -11.10 15.50
C ASP A 269 -8.05 -11.19 14.52
N HIS A 270 -6.83 -11.25 15.05
CA HIS A 270 -5.56 -11.32 14.32
C HIS A 270 -5.01 -12.75 14.21
N ASN A 271 -5.73 -13.75 14.71
CA ASN A 271 -5.26 -15.12 14.78
C ASN A 271 -5.57 -15.86 13.49
N ILE A 272 -4.56 -15.92 12.62
CA ILE A 272 -4.61 -16.65 11.35
C ILE A 272 -3.52 -17.72 11.36
N ASN A 273 -3.90 -18.94 10.99
CA ASN A 273 -3.00 -20.04 10.71
C ASN A 273 -3.23 -20.49 9.27
N GLY A 274 -2.19 -20.49 8.44
CA GLY A 274 -2.31 -20.86 7.03
C GLY A 274 -1.17 -21.79 6.62
N GLY A 275 -1.46 -22.71 5.71
CA GLY A 275 -0.49 -23.64 5.14
C GLY A 275 -0.58 -23.67 3.62
N VAL A 276 0.57 -23.75 2.94
CA VAL A 276 0.64 -23.89 1.48
C VAL A 276 1.67 -24.94 1.09
N ARG A 277 1.33 -25.77 0.10
CA ARG A 277 2.23 -26.77 -0.46
C ARG A 277 2.08 -26.88 -1.97
N VAL A 278 3.10 -27.40 -2.63
CA VAL A 278 3.00 -27.83 -4.03
C VAL A 278 1.93 -28.93 -4.14
N PHE A 279 1.11 -28.85 -5.18
CA PHE A 279 0.01 -29.78 -5.41
C PHE A 279 0.52 -31.21 -5.65
N GLN A 280 0.08 -32.15 -4.81
CA GLN A 280 0.52 -33.56 -4.83
C GLN A 280 -0.51 -34.51 -5.51
N GLY A 281 -1.43 -33.96 -6.30
CA GLY A 281 -2.49 -34.72 -6.97
C GLY A 281 -3.85 -34.67 -6.24
N ASP A 282 -4.92 -35.02 -6.97
CA ASP A 282 -6.29 -34.85 -6.47
C ASP A 282 -6.62 -35.74 -5.27
N ALA A 283 -6.02 -36.93 -5.16
CA ALA A 283 -6.22 -37.83 -4.02
C ALA A 283 -5.68 -37.23 -2.71
N ALA A 284 -4.44 -36.73 -2.73
CA ALA A 284 -3.82 -36.07 -1.58
C ALA A 284 -4.52 -34.76 -1.21
N TYR A 285 -5.09 -34.06 -2.20
CA TYR A 285 -5.92 -32.88 -1.96
C TYR A 285 -7.24 -33.24 -1.27
N GLY A 286 -7.95 -34.24 -1.80
CA GLY A 286 -9.22 -34.67 -1.22
C GLY A 286 -9.09 -35.23 0.20
N GLU A 287 -8.03 -36.00 0.48
CA GLU A 287 -7.73 -36.48 1.84
C GLU A 287 -7.49 -35.31 2.80
N MET A 288 -6.65 -34.35 2.42
CA MET A 288 -6.36 -33.15 3.21
C MET A 288 -7.63 -32.33 3.48
N GLU A 289 -8.41 -32.05 2.44
CA GLU A 289 -9.64 -31.26 2.57
C GLU A 289 -10.63 -31.95 3.52
N GLN A 290 -10.85 -33.26 3.35
CA GLN A 290 -11.78 -34.02 4.19
C GLN A 290 -11.33 -34.09 5.65
N GLU A 291 -10.05 -34.38 5.92
CA GLU A 291 -9.53 -34.45 7.29
C GLU A 291 -9.66 -33.09 8.01
N ILE A 292 -9.21 -32.01 7.36
CA ILE A 292 -9.25 -30.66 7.93
C ILE A 292 -10.69 -30.20 8.15
N ARG A 293 -11.57 -30.40 7.15
CA ARG A 293 -13.00 -30.05 7.24
C ARG A 293 -13.70 -30.81 8.35
N TRP A 294 -13.45 -32.12 8.47
CA TRP A 294 -14.06 -32.94 9.52
C TRP A 294 -13.71 -32.42 10.93
N ALA A 295 -12.44 -32.06 11.16
CA ALA A 295 -12.01 -31.47 12.43
C ALA A 295 -12.64 -30.09 12.66
N PHE A 296 -12.74 -29.27 11.61
CA PHE A 296 -13.33 -27.94 11.65
C PHE A 296 -14.84 -27.96 11.96
N ASP A 297 -15.60 -28.85 11.33
CA ASP A 297 -17.05 -29.01 11.56
C ASP A 297 -17.37 -29.41 13.01
N ARG A 298 -16.39 -29.99 13.73
CA ARG A 298 -16.47 -30.35 15.15
C ARG A 298 -15.93 -29.27 16.08
N ALA A 299 -15.50 -28.13 15.54
CA ALA A 299 -14.84 -27.03 16.24
C ALA A 299 -13.59 -27.45 17.05
N ASP A 300 -12.88 -28.50 16.60
CA ASP A 300 -11.64 -28.97 17.24
C ASP A 300 -10.42 -28.24 16.67
N VAL A 301 -10.26 -26.98 17.08
CA VAL A 301 -9.18 -26.09 16.61
C VAL A 301 -7.77 -26.71 16.78
N PRO A 302 -7.41 -27.33 17.93
CA PRO A 302 -6.12 -28.00 18.07
C PRO A 302 -5.88 -29.08 17.02
N GLU A 303 -6.90 -29.88 16.71
CA GLU A 303 -6.80 -30.93 15.69
C GLU A 303 -6.67 -30.34 14.28
N VAL A 304 -7.40 -29.25 13.96
CA VAL A 304 -7.24 -28.53 12.69
C VAL A 304 -5.79 -28.07 12.51
N ILE A 305 -5.21 -27.40 13.51
CA ILE A 305 -3.81 -26.92 13.44
C ILE A 305 -2.85 -28.11 13.27
N ARG A 306 -3.03 -29.20 14.02
CA ARG A 306 -2.20 -30.41 13.90
C ARG A 306 -2.28 -31.03 12.49
N LEU A 307 -3.47 -31.02 11.88
CA LEU A 307 -3.67 -31.51 10.52
C LEU A 307 -3.06 -30.56 9.48
N MET A 308 -3.11 -29.25 9.70
CA MET A 308 -2.40 -28.27 8.89
C MET A 308 -0.89 -28.52 8.94
N ASP A 309 -0.30 -28.70 10.13
CA ASP A 309 1.11 -29.06 10.30
C ASP A 309 1.45 -30.39 9.59
N LYS A 310 0.57 -31.40 9.69
CA LYS A 310 0.73 -32.70 9.01
C LYS A 310 0.78 -32.54 7.49
N HIS A 311 -0.14 -31.76 6.91
CA HIS A 311 -0.31 -31.68 5.46
C HIS A 311 0.63 -30.67 4.80
N PHE A 312 0.91 -29.54 5.45
CA PHE A 312 1.71 -28.43 4.91
C PHE A 312 3.15 -28.39 5.45
N GLY A 313 3.44 -29.10 6.55
CA GLY A 313 4.78 -29.17 7.13
C GLY A 313 5.20 -27.85 7.78
N VAL A 314 6.46 -27.44 7.54
CA VAL A 314 7.03 -26.18 8.07
C VAL A 314 6.50 -24.95 7.32
N ASN A 315 5.68 -25.13 6.28
CA ASN A 315 5.09 -24.05 5.49
C ASN A 315 3.83 -23.50 6.17
N ASN A 316 3.91 -23.23 7.46
CA ASN A 316 2.86 -22.59 8.23
C ASN A 316 3.15 -21.11 8.38
N PHE A 317 2.10 -20.31 8.19
CA PHE A 317 2.20 -18.88 8.10
C PHE A 317 1.10 -18.22 8.91
N SER A 318 1.38 -16.97 9.27
CA SER A 318 0.52 -16.08 10.05
C SER A 318 0.39 -14.75 9.30
N LEU A 319 -0.44 -13.85 9.81
CA LEU A 319 -0.61 -12.49 9.26
C LEU A 319 0.72 -11.78 8.96
N TRP A 320 1.73 -11.97 9.82
CA TRP A 320 3.09 -11.42 9.70
C TRP A 320 3.88 -11.86 8.45
N HIS A 321 3.40 -12.86 7.72
CA HIS A 321 4.05 -13.39 6.51
C HIS A 321 3.45 -12.83 5.22
N LEU A 322 2.38 -12.02 5.28
CA LEU A 322 1.85 -11.32 4.10
C LEU A 322 2.78 -10.19 3.65
N PHE A 323 2.58 -9.71 2.42
CA PHE A 323 3.23 -8.48 1.95
C PHE A 323 2.75 -7.28 2.76
N ARG A 324 3.63 -6.30 2.99
CA ARG A 324 3.37 -5.18 3.90
C ARG A 324 2.09 -4.41 3.59
N ASP A 325 1.76 -4.23 2.31
CA ASP A 325 0.57 -3.50 1.91
C ASP A 325 -0.70 -4.27 2.26
N GLU A 326 -0.73 -5.58 1.99
CA GLU A 326 -1.88 -6.42 2.38
C GLU A 326 -1.94 -6.68 3.89
N GLN A 327 -0.80 -6.75 4.60
CA GLN A 327 -0.80 -6.76 6.06
C GLN A 327 -1.58 -5.56 6.61
N ARG A 328 -1.31 -4.36 6.08
CA ARG A 328 -2.02 -3.14 6.48
C ARG A 328 -3.51 -3.23 6.15
N LYS A 329 -3.85 -3.70 4.96
CA LYS A 329 -5.25 -3.84 4.52
C LYS A 329 -6.05 -4.79 5.41
N VAL A 330 -5.52 -5.99 5.67
CA VAL A 330 -6.16 -6.98 6.56
C VAL A 330 -6.24 -6.45 8.00
N ILE A 331 -5.20 -5.79 8.50
CA ILE A 331 -5.24 -5.13 9.82
C ILE A 331 -6.34 -4.07 9.87
N HIS A 332 -6.48 -3.24 8.84
CA HIS A 332 -7.53 -2.24 8.78
C HIS A 332 -8.93 -2.89 8.80
N GLN A 333 -9.15 -3.96 8.04
CA GLN A 333 -10.43 -4.68 8.04
C GLN A 333 -10.75 -5.31 9.40
N ILE A 334 -9.77 -5.92 10.07
CA ILE A 334 -9.94 -6.47 11.42
C ILE A 334 -10.26 -5.35 12.42
N LEU A 335 -9.54 -4.23 12.34
CA LEU A 335 -9.74 -3.09 13.21
C LEU A 335 -11.09 -2.41 12.96
N ASP A 336 -11.59 -2.37 11.73
CA ASP A 336 -12.89 -1.77 11.40
C ASP A 336 -14.04 -2.47 12.13
N LEU A 337 -13.97 -3.80 12.30
CA LEU A 337 -14.94 -4.56 13.09
C LEU A 337 -14.86 -4.17 14.57
N ALA A 338 -13.65 -4.14 15.13
CA ALA A 338 -13.43 -3.74 16.53
C ALA A 338 -13.86 -2.28 16.79
N TYR A 339 -13.62 -1.38 15.83
CA TYR A 339 -14.04 0.01 15.92
C TYR A 339 -15.57 0.15 15.89
N LYS A 340 -16.27 -0.62 15.05
CA LYS A 340 -17.75 -0.65 15.02
C LYS A 340 -18.33 -1.15 16.34
N ASP A 341 -17.77 -2.21 16.91
CA ASP A 341 -18.21 -2.74 18.21
C ASP A 341 -17.96 -1.74 19.36
N ALA A 342 -16.82 -1.06 19.33
CA ALA A 342 -16.52 0.02 20.27
C ALA A 342 -17.50 1.19 20.11
N GLU A 343 -17.82 1.60 18.87
CA GLU A 343 -18.80 2.65 18.60
C GLU A 343 -20.19 2.29 19.14
N ILE A 344 -20.67 1.06 18.90
CA ILE A 344 -21.96 0.58 19.46
C ILE A 344 -21.95 0.70 20.99
N SER A 345 -20.84 0.36 21.63
CA SER A 345 -20.69 0.45 23.08
C SER A 345 -20.71 1.90 23.58
N TYR A 346 -19.98 2.81 22.94
CA TYR A 346 -20.02 4.24 23.26
C TYR A 346 -21.41 4.85 23.04
N ARG A 347 -22.09 4.47 21.95
CA ARG A 347 -23.44 4.92 21.64
C ARG A 347 -24.44 4.46 22.70
N ARG A 348 -24.36 3.20 23.13
CA ARG A 348 -25.17 2.69 24.26
C ARG A 348 -24.94 3.46 25.55
N ILE A 349 -23.68 3.81 25.86
CA ILE A 349 -23.35 4.62 27.04
C ILE A 349 -23.99 6.01 26.93
N LEU A 350 -23.87 6.67 25.78
CA LEU A 350 -24.46 7.98 25.55
C LEU A 350 -25.99 7.93 25.68
N GLU A 351 -26.65 7.01 24.97
CA GLU A 351 -28.11 6.89 24.94
C GLU A 351 -28.69 6.55 26.33
N ALA A 352 -28.09 5.59 27.04
CA ALA A 352 -28.56 5.18 28.37
C ALA A 352 -28.41 6.29 29.41
N ASN A 353 -27.41 7.18 29.26
CA ASN A 353 -27.11 8.23 30.22
C ASN A 353 -27.55 9.63 29.77
N HIS A 354 -28.23 9.76 28.64
CA HIS A 354 -28.66 11.06 28.10
C HIS A 354 -29.49 11.87 29.11
N ALA A 355 -30.42 11.24 29.83
CA ALA A 355 -31.27 11.91 30.81
C ALA A 355 -30.47 12.40 32.03
N ILE A 356 -29.55 11.58 32.56
CA ILE A 356 -28.73 11.96 33.71
C ILE A 356 -27.72 13.04 33.34
N MET A 357 -27.18 13.03 32.12
CA MET A 357 -26.28 14.08 31.63
C MET A 357 -27.00 15.44 31.55
N ASN A 358 -28.24 15.48 31.06
CA ASN A 358 -29.04 16.72 31.08
C ASN A 358 -29.33 17.19 32.51
N PHE A 359 -29.72 16.28 33.41
CA PHE A 359 -29.96 16.60 34.81
C PHE A 359 -28.72 17.19 35.52
N LEU A 360 -27.54 16.61 35.31
CA LEU A 360 -26.29 17.12 35.87
C LEU A 360 -25.95 18.52 35.33
N GLN A 361 -26.19 18.74 34.03
CA GLN A 361 -25.98 20.06 33.43
C GLN A 361 -26.92 21.11 34.01
N ASP A 362 -28.19 20.78 34.22
CA ASP A 362 -29.19 21.67 34.85
C ASP A 362 -28.79 22.03 36.29
N LEU A 363 -28.13 21.10 37.00
CA LEU A 363 -27.56 21.33 38.32
C LEU A 363 -26.19 22.04 38.31
N SER A 364 -25.66 22.39 37.14
CA SER A 364 -24.28 22.92 36.99
C SER A 364 -23.21 22.00 37.62
N ALA A 365 -23.48 20.69 37.66
CA ALA A 365 -22.54 19.68 38.13
C ALA A 365 -21.64 19.20 36.98
N PRO A 366 -20.36 18.89 37.23
CA PRO A 366 -19.47 18.38 36.19
C PRO A 366 -19.94 17.01 35.70
N LEU A 367 -19.90 16.80 34.38
CA LEU A 367 -20.18 15.49 33.79
C LEU A 367 -19.05 14.50 34.11
N PRO A 368 -19.37 13.26 34.51
CA PRO A 368 -18.39 12.20 34.66
C PRO A 368 -17.58 11.98 33.37
N GLU A 369 -16.26 11.80 33.51
CA GLU A 369 -15.31 11.69 32.39
C GLU A 369 -15.74 10.62 31.36
N LEU A 370 -16.19 9.45 31.83
CA LEU A 370 -16.64 8.36 30.95
C LEU A 370 -17.83 8.75 30.06
N PHE A 371 -18.74 9.59 30.55
CA PHE A 371 -19.90 10.06 29.77
C PHE A 371 -19.47 11.15 28.79
N THR A 372 -18.60 12.06 29.23
CA THR A 372 -18.02 13.09 28.38
C THR A 372 -17.26 12.48 27.20
N THR A 373 -16.38 11.50 27.44
CA THR A 373 -15.61 10.82 26.38
C THR A 373 -16.52 10.08 25.39
N ALA A 374 -17.54 9.36 25.90
CA ALA A 374 -18.49 8.67 25.03
C ALA A 374 -19.28 9.66 24.16
N ALA A 375 -19.76 10.76 24.74
CA ALA A 375 -20.51 11.79 24.04
C ALA A 375 -19.65 12.53 23.00
N GLU A 376 -18.42 12.92 23.37
CA GLU A 376 -17.46 13.52 22.44
C GLU A 376 -17.20 12.60 21.25
N ARG A 377 -16.95 11.31 21.49
CA ARG A 377 -16.66 10.38 20.40
C ARG A 377 -17.83 10.24 19.44
N ILE A 378 -19.03 9.99 19.97
CA ILE A 378 -20.22 9.75 19.14
C ILE A 378 -20.68 11.02 18.42
N ILE A 379 -20.69 12.17 19.09
CA ILE A 379 -21.12 13.42 18.45
C ILE A 379 -20.14 13.82 17.34
N ASN A 380 -18.83 13.68 17.55
CA ASN A 380 -17.86 13.93 16.48
C ASN A 380 -18.08 13.00 15.28
N LEU A 381 -18.27 11.69 15.51
CA LEU A 381 -18.55 10.72 14.45
C LEU A 381 -19.83 11.06 13.70
N ASP A 382 -20.92 11.36 14.41
CA ASP A 382 -22.22 11.64 13.80
C ASP A 382 -22.21 12.96 13.02
N VAL A 383 -21.54 14.01 13.51
CA VAL A 383 -21.38 15.28 12.78
C VAL A 383 -20.56 15.08 11.52
N ILE A 384 -19.43 14.37 11.60
CA ILE A 384 -18.59 14.08 10.42
C ILE A 384 -19.39 13.26 9.39
N GLY A 385 -20.07 12.20 9.84
CA GLY A 385 -20.86 11.33 8.98
C GLY A 385 -22.08 12.00 8.35
N LEU A 386 -22.54 13.16 8.84
CA LEU A 386 -23.58 13.95 8.17
C LEU A 386 -23.05 14.64 6.92
N PHE A 387 -21.79 15.09 6.92
CA PHE A 387 -21.17 15.75 5.76
C PHE A 387 -20.74 14.77 4.66
N GLU A 388 -20.66 13.48 4.96
CA GLU A 388 -20.36 12.42 3.99
C GLU A 388 -21.60 11.91 3.23
N ARG A 389 -22.80 12.37 3.60
CA ARG A 389 -24.06 12.01 2.94
C ARG A 389 -24.36 12.97 1.79
N GLU A 390 -25.07 12.45 0.79
CA GLU A 390 -25.56 13.23 -0.35
C GLU A 390 -26.55 14.31 0.09
N GLU A 391 -27.51 13.94 0.95
CA GLU A 391 -28.45 14.84 1.59
C GLU A 391 -28.11 15.00 3.09
N LEU A 392 -27.96 16.26 3.52
CA LEU A 392 -27.61 16.59 4.90
C LEU A 392 -28.88 16.90 5.71
N ASP A 393 -29.06 16.19 6.82
CA ASP A 393 -30.11 16.46 7.79
C ASP A 393 -29.70 17.62 8.71
N VAL A 394 -30.19 18.82 8.39
CA VAL A 394 -29.88 20.06 9.11
C VAL A 394 -30.36 19.99 10.55
N GLY A 395 -31.55 19.43 10.78
CA GLY A 395 -32.12 19.32 12.13
C GLY A 395 -31.27 18.41 13.02
N LYS A 396 -30.74 17.31 12.46
CA LYS A 396 -29.80 16.45 13.18
C LYS A 396 -28.46 17.15 13.44
N LEU A 397 -27.93 17.91 12.48
CA LEU A 397 -26.70 18.69 12.66
C LEU A 397 -26.85 19.71 13.79
N GLU A 398 -27.92 20.51 13.78
CA GLU A 398 -28.22 21.52 14.79
C GLU A 398 -28.37 20.90 16.19
N ASN A 399 -29.04 19.75 16.27
CA ASN A 399 -29.18 19.03 17.53
C ASN A 399 -27.82 18.57 18.07
N LEU A 400 -26.99 17.92 17.24
CA LEU A 400 -25.67 17.42 17.64
C LEU A 400 -24.73 18.56 18.07
N ILE A 401 -24.71 19.67 17.33
CA ILE A 401 -23.95 20.87 17.68
C ILE A 401 -24.47 21.50 18.98
N GLY A 402 -25.80 21.57 19.14
CA GLY A 402 -26.44 22.08 20.35
C GLY A 402 -26.13 21.24 21.58
N MET A 403 -26.12 19.90 21.44
CA MET A 403 -25.70 18.97 22.49
C MET A 403 -24.23 19.16 22.87
N ALA A 404 -23.35 19.29 21.88
CA ALA A 404 -21.93 19.58 22.11
C ALA A 404 -21.72 20.88 22.89
N GLY A 405 -22.44 21.94 22.53
CA GLY A 405 -22.39 23.22 23.25
C GLY A 405 -22.94 23.13 24.67
N ARG A 406 -24.10 22.47 24.85
CA ARG A 406 -24.76 22.32 26.16
C ARG A 406 -23.88 21.58 27.16
N TRP A 407 -23.26 20.49 26.73
CA TRP A 407 -22.41 19.65 27.57
C TRP A 407 -20.93 20.03 27.52
N GLN A 408 -20.59 21.14 26.86
CA GLN A 408 -19.22 21.67 26.73
C GLN A 408 -18.21 20.63 26.19
N LEU A 409 -18.65 19.85 25.21
CA LEU A 409 -17.88 18.75 24.63
C LEU A 409 -16.82 19.25 23.65
N LYS A 410 -15.68 18.56 23.60
CA LYS A 410 -14.62 18.84 22.63
C LYS A 410 -14.96 18.30 21.24
N LEU A 411 -15.29 19.22 20.34
CA LEU A 411 -15.42 18.94 18.90
C LEU A 411 -14.05 18.92 18.21
N ASN A 412 -13.87 18.00 17.27
CA ASN A 412 -12.74 17.94 16.34
C ASN A 412 -12.95 18.96 15.23
N ARG A 413 -12.70 20.24 15.56
CA ARG A 413 -12.95 21.37 14.67
C ARG A 413 -12.18 21.28 13.36
N GLU A 414 -10.97 20.73 13.38
CA GLU A 414 -10.15 20.56 12.16
C GLU A 414 -10.81 19.59 11.17
N LEU A 415 -11.17 18.37 11.63
CA LEU A 415 -11.75 17.36 10.75
C LEU A 415 -13.19 17.72 10.32
N ILE A 416 -13.99 18.28 11.24
CA ILE A 416 -15.34 18.77 10.90
C ILE A 416 -15.23 19.92 9.90
N GLY A 417 -14.32 20.87 10.12
CA GLY A 417 -14.09 22.00 9.22
C GLY A 417 -13.69 21.56 7.82
N PHE A 418 -12.77 20.59 7.71
CA PHE A 418 -12.36 20.00 6.44
C PHE A 418 -13.56 19.37 5.70
N ARG A 419 -14.32 18.49 6.36
CA ARG A 419 -15.48 17.81 5.74
C ARG A 419 -16.60 18.77 5.38
N ALA A 420 -16.90 19.72 6.25
CA ALA A 420 -17.89 20.76 6.00
C ALA A 420 -17.50 21.65 4.82
N SER A 421 -16.22 21.99 4.66
CA SER A 421 -15.72 22.79 3.52
C SER A 421 -15.90 22.07 2.18
N GLN A 422 -15.64 20.75 2.15
CA GLN A 422 -15.90 19.91 0.97
C GLN A 422 -17.40 19.88 0.64
N TRP A 423 -18.24 19.63 1.65
CA TRP A 423 -19.70 19.60 1.48
C TRP A 423 -20.24 20.96 1.02
N LEU A 424 -19.77 22.08 1.59
CA LEU A 424 -20.18 23.43 1.22
C LEU A 424 -19.86 23.75 -0.24
N THR A 425 -18.69 23.31 -0.72
CA THR A 425 -18.33 23.46 -2.13
C THR A 425 -19.35 22.76 -3.02
N SER A 426 -19.64 21.47 -2.75
CA SER A 426 -20.64 20.72 -3.51
C SER A 426 -22.07 21.24 -3.34
N ALA A 427 -22.41 21.81 -2.18
CA ALA A 427 -23.70 22.46 -1.96
C ALA A 427 -23.85 23.73 -2.80
N MET A 428 -22.80 24.54 -2.90
CA MET A 428 -22.79 25.74 -3.75
C MET A 428 -22.82 25.40 -5.25
N GLU A 429 -22.13 24.34 -5.68
CA GLU A 429 -22.22 23.82 -7.06
C GLU A 429 -23.66 23.40 -7.41
N ARG A 430 -24.29 22.60 -6.53
CA ARG A 430 -25.70 22.21 -6.70
C ARG A 430 -26.64 23.41 -6.71
N LEU A 431 -26.39 24.40 -5.87
CA LEU A 431 -27.17 25.62 -5.84
C LEU A 431 -27.03 26.44 -7.13
N GLN A 432 -25.85 26.45 -7.75
CA GLN A 432 -25.62 27.10 -9.05
C GLN A 432 -26.38 26.41 -10.19
N GLU A 433 -26.45 25.07 -10.17
CA GLU A 433 -27.20 24.29 -11.16
C GLU A 433 -28.72 24.34 -10.91
N ASP A 434 -29.14 24.33 -9.64
CA ASP A 434 -30.52 24.25 -9.19
C ASP A 434 -30.78 25.25 -8.04
N PRO A 435 -31.11 26.52 -8.38
CA PRO A 435 -31.23 27.63 -7.43
C PRO A 435 -32.56 27.60 -6.66
N ARG A 436 -32.92 26.47 -6.07
CA ARG A 436 -34.12 26.37 -5.22
C ARG A 436 -33.90 27.00 -3.85
N MET A 437 -34.96 27.59 -3.31
CA MET A 437 -34.98 28.16 -1.96
C MET A 437 -34.51 27.16 -0.90
N GLU A 438 -34.92 25.90 -1.03
CA GLU A 438 -34.52 24.79 -0.15
C GLU A 438 -32.99 24.63 -0.05
N ASN A 439 -32.28 24.69 -1.19
CA ASN A 439 -30.82 24.56 -1.23
C ASN A 439 -30.12 25.76 -0.58
N LEU A 440 -30.68 26.97 -0.72
CA LEU A 440 -30.19 28.17 -0.03
C LEU A 440 -30.36 28.05 1.48
N ASP A 441 -31.55 27.65 1.92
CA ASP A 441 -31.88 27.54 3.34
C ASP A 441 -31.01 26.50 4.03
N ILE A 442 -30.82 25.34 3.41
CA ILE A 442 -29.94 24.26 3.91
C ILE A 442 -28.51 24.76 4.03
N THR A 443 -27.96 25.38 2.97
CA THR A 443 -26.58 25.87 2.95
C THR A 443 -26.36 26.95 4.01
N GLY A 444 -27.29 27.90 4.13
CA GLY A 444 -27.24 28.95 5.16
C GLY A 444 -27.38 28.41 6.58
N ALA A 445 -28.25 27.44 6.81
CA ALA A 445 -28.42 26.82 8.13
C ALA A 445 -27.17 26.08 8.60
N VAL A 446 -26.50 25.35 7.70
CA VAL A 446 -25.23 24.68 7.99
C VAL A 446 -24.14 25.70 8.33
N LEU A 447 -23.97 26.75 7.52
CA LEU A 447 -22.97 27.80 7.78
C LEU A 447 -23.18 28.50 9.12
N ARG A 448 -24.42 28.82 9.48
CA ARG A 448 -24.76 29.40 10.79
C ARG A 448 -24.37 28.46 11.93
N SER A 449 -24.75 27.19 11.81
CA SER A 449 -24.50 26.18 12.84
C SER A 449 -23.00 25.97 13.10
N LEU A 450 -22.19 25.93 12.03
CA LEU A 450 -20.74 25.75 12.13
C LEU A 450 -20.03 26.99 12.69
N LYS A 451 -20.45 28.19 12.27
CA LYS A 451 -19.91 29.46 12.80
C LYS A 451 -20.16 29.63 14.29
N ALA A 452 -21.33 29.22 14.78
CA ALA A 452 -21.66 29.30 16.20
C ALA A 452 -20.67 28.51 17.09
N GLN A 453 -19.97 27.52 16.52
CA GLN A 453 -18.98 26.69 17.22
C GLN A 453 -17.53 27.10 16.97
N ASN A 454 -17.28 28.22 16.28
CA ASN A 454 -15.94 28.65 15.86
C ASN A 454 -15.17 27.53 15.11
N ILE A 455 -15.84 26.87 14.17
CA ILE A 455 -15.21 25.91 13.26
C ILE A 455 -14.66 26.68 12.07
N ASP A 456 -13.37 26.53 11.82
CA ASP A 456 -12.69 27.15 10.67
C ASP A 456 -13.05 26.40 9.38
N LEU A 457 -13.44 27.16 8.36
CA LEU A 457 -13.88 26.64 7.05
C LEU A 457 -13.03 27.23 5.94
N ASP A 458 -12.64 26.39 4.97
CA ASP A 458 -12.11 26.87 3.70
C ASP A 458 -13.29 27.22 2.79
N LEU A 459 -13.58 28.51 2.70
CA LEU A 459 -14.71 29.03 1.95
C LEU A 459 -14.33 29.48 0.53
N TRP A 460 -13.07 29.37 0.11
CA TRP A 460 -12.60 30.03 -1.11
C TRP A 460 -13.41 29.64 -2.36
N MET A 461 -13.67 28.35 -2.56
CA MET A 461 -14.45 27.89 -3.71
C MET A 461 -15.93 28.30 -3.60
N ALA A 462 -16.52 28.12 -2.42
CA ALA A 462 -17.91 28.52 -2.14
C ALA A 462 -18.14 30.03 -2.37
N GLN A 463 -17.17 30.87 -1.98
CA GLN A 463 -17.17 32.32 -2.19
C GLN A 463 -17.12 32.69 -3.68
N ASN A 464 -16.28 32.00 -4.46
CA ASN A 464 -16.19 32.23 -5.90
C ASN A 464 -17.47 31.82 -6.65
N ILE A 465 -18.07 30.68 -6.27
CA ILE A 465 -19.35 30.24 -6.85
C ILE A 465 -20.45 31.24 -6.51
N TYR A 466 -20.55 31.67 -5.25
CA TYR A 466 -21.50 32.69 -4.82
C TYR A 466 -21.36 34.00 -5.63
N PHE A 467 -20.12 34.48 -5.82
CA PHE A 467 -19.84 35.68 -6.62
C PHE A 467 -20.29 35.50 -8.07
N SER A 468 -19.96 34.36 -8.70
CA SER A 468 -20.37 34.05 -10.07
C SER A 468 -21.90 34.00 -10.24
N MET A 469 -22.60 33.37 -9.29
CA MET A 469 -24.07 33.34 -9.27
C MET A 469 -24.68 34.73 -9.13
N GLY A 470 -24.06 35.62 -8.35
CA GLY A 470 -24.58 36.98 -8.19
C GLY A 470 -24.39 37.87 -9.41
N GLU A 471 -23.34 37.65 -10.21
CA GLU A 471 -23.16 38.37 -11.48
C GLU A 471 -24.20 38.00 -12.54
N SER A 472 -24.61 36.72 -12.58
CA SER A 472 -25.51 36.18 -13.63
C SER A 472 -26.98 36.11 -13.21
N MET A 473 -27.30 35.64 -12.00
CA MET A 473 -28.66 35.24 -11.59
C MET A 473 -29.33 36.25 -10.63
N TYR A 474 -28.57 36.80 -9.67
CA TYR A 474 -29.12 37.76 -8.70
C TYR A 474 -29.58 39.07 -9.37
N ARG A 475 -28.86 39.54 -10.41
CA ARG A 475 -29.29 40.70 -11.21
C ARG A 475 -30.62 40.48 -11.94
N GLU A 476 -30.83 39.26 -12.44
CA GLU A 476 -32.06 38.87 -13.13
C GLU A 476 -33.25 38.75 -12.16
N MET A 477 -33.06 38.18 -10.97
CA MET A 477 -34.11 38.09 -9.96
C MET A 477 -34.46 39.43 -9.28
N LYS A 478 -33.52 40.38 -9.19
CA LYS A 478 -33.74 41.71 -8.60
C LYS A 478 -34.30 42.74 -9.57
N SER A 479 -34.01 42.61 -10.87
CA SER A 479 -34.28 43.66 -11.89
C SER A 479 -34.95 43.16 -13.17
N GLY A 480 -35.20 41.84 -13.29
CA GLY A 480 -35.83 41.21 -14.45
C GLY A 480 -37.36 41.12 -14.37
N PRO A 481 -38.02 40.62 -15.42
CA PRO A 481 -39.50 40.54 -15.50
C PRO A 481 -40.16 39.62 -14.46
N SER A 482 -39.38 38.75 -13.79
CA SER A 482 -39.79 37.86 -12.70
C SER A 482 -39.67 38.47 -11.29
N ALA A 483 -39.10 39.67 -11.15
CA ALA A 483 -38.81 40.35 -9.87
C ALA A 483 -40.04 40.85 -9.07
N VAL A 484 -41.25 40.39 -9.44
CA VAL A 484 -42.53 40.86 -8.89
C VAL A 484 -43.26 39.76 -8.10
N THR A 485 -42.72 38.54 -8.05
CA THR A 485 -43.28 37.44 -7.25
C THR A 485 -42.68 37.44 -5.84
N GLU A 486 -43.51 37.08 -4.85
CA GLU A 486 -43.10 36.95 -3.44
C GLU A 486 -41.92 35.96 -3.28
N ASP A 487 -41.92 34.88 -4.07
CA ASP A 487 -40.86 33.87 -4.09
C ASP A 487 -39.50 34.43 -4.56
N ALA A 488 -39.48 35.32 -5.56
CA ALA A 488 -38.25 35.93 -6.06
C ALA A 488 -37.63 36.90 -5.04
N LEU A 489 -38.47 37.63 -4.30
CA LEU A 489 -38.03 38.53 -3.23
C LEU A 489 -37.47 37.74 -2.03
N ASN A 490 -38.15 36.65 -1.64
CA ASN A 490 -37.70 35.77 -0.56
C ASN A 490 -36.37 35.09 -0.91
N TRP A 491 -36.23 34.62 -2.15
CA TRP A 491 -34.98 34.03 -2.65
C TRP A 491 -33.84 35.03 -2.63
N ALA A 492 -34.05 36.25 -3.12
CA ALA A 492 -33.02 37.30 -3.14
C ALA A 492 -32.57 37.68 -1.72
N ALA A 493 -33.49 37.75 -0.76
CA ALA A 493 -33.16 38.02 0.64
C ALA A 493 -32.34 36.88 1.27
N ALA A 494 -32.70 35.62 1.01
CA ALA A 494 -31.94 34.47 1.49
C ALA A 494 -30.55 34.35 0.84
N PHE A 495 -30.44 34.71 -0.44
CA PHE A 495 -29.17 34.78 -1.15
C PHE A 495 -28.25 35.87 -0.58
N GLU A 496 -28.77 37.07 -0.31
CA GLU A 496 -28.00 38.14 0.36
C GLU A 496 -27.51 37.72 1.75
N GLU A 497 -28.37 37.04 2.52
CA GLU A 497 -28.02 36.53 3.84
C GLU A 497 -26.91 35.46 3.77
N LEU A 498 -26.97 34.58 2.76
CA LEU A 498 -25.89 33.64 2.48
C LEU A 498 -24.58 34.37 2.14
N GLY A 499 -24.62 35.47 1.38
CA GLY A 499 -23.47 36.32 1.09
C GLY A 499 -22.85 36.95 2.33
N ASN A 500 -23.68 37.45 3.25
CA ASN A 500 -23.22 37.97 4.54
C ASN A 500 -22.51 36.87 5.36
N GLN A 501 -23.03 35.64 5.30
CA GLN A 501 -22.38 34.51 5.93
C GLN A 501 -21.07 34.10 5.23
N LEU A 502 -20.99 34.18 3.91
CA LEU A 502 -19.75 33.92 3.19
C LEU A 502 -18.74 35.07 3.26
N ARG A 503 -19.14 36.24 3.80
CA ARG A 503 -18.37 37.49 3.79
C ARG A 503 -18.02 37.96 2.37
N VAL A 504 -18.95 37.79 1.45
CA VAL A 504 -18.83 38.23 0.05
C VAL A 504 -19.98 39.20 -0.24
N HIS A 505 -19.64 40.41 -0.67
CA HIS A 505 -20.62 41.43 -1.06
C HIS A 505 -20.66 41.54 -2.58
N ILE A 506 -21.86 41.46 -3.15
CA ILE A 506 -22.13 41.59 -4.58
C ILE A 506 -22.79 42.95 -4.76
N MET A 507 -22.19 43.84 -5.56
CA MET A 507 -22.67 45.21 -5.82
C MET A 507 -23.78 45.25 -6.87
#